data_AF-A0A4Q9MQD0-F1
#
_entry.id   AF-A0A4Q9MQD0-F1
#
_cell.length_a   1.000
_cell.length_b   1.000
_cell.length_c   1.000
_cell.angle_alpha   90.00
_cell.angle_beta   90.00
_cell.angle_gamma   90.00
#
_symmetry.space_group_name_H-M   'P 1'
#
loop_
_entity.id
_entity.type
_entity.pdbx_description
1 polymer ?
#
loop_
_entity_poly.entity_id
_entity_poly.type
_entity_poly.pdbx_seq_one_letter_code
_entity_poly.pdbx_strand_id
1 'polypeptide(L)'
;MSRGNRETAGIDNHTEHGVDEYYKRVGATYRNPHFPGVKSCLYSWLNRWWRMRQPHVEGKKFQVFDMACVSGEATLAVLEWWRDGRAAFNARQGSRKGESSDSEEEAAHTSPIVQARRIQPIGPDMPMPCILAADPYTEQAFHTRTSLYAHPLSFKDIAEGKLPEIASKPVGAPKPNNPPEISPESSLHGHSSLTLRSTTSSSSSGDLDIIEMVICSFALHLIEKPSELFALLWELSTKARWLVVLAPHNRPEIKDGWGWCKWDVETWSECRMSDSVGELLEDRVHCRVYRSLNV
;
A
#
# COMPACT_ATOMS: atom_id res chain seq x y z
N MET A 1 5.98 40.27 -11.77
CA MET A 1 5.57 39.24 -10.80
C MET A 1 4.16 38.78 -11.18
N SER A 2 4.02 37.60 -11.78
CA SER A 2 2.71 37.01 -12.07
C SER A 2 2.68 35.62 -11.47
N ARG A 3 1.88 35.44 -10.41
CA ARG A 3 1.64 34.15 -9.76
C ARG A 3 0.57 33.43 -10.59
N GLY A 4 1.00 32.57 -11.51
CA GLY A 4 0.13 31.69 -12.27
C GLY A 4 -0.50 30.62 -11.36
N ASN A 5 -1.82 30.69 -11.23
CA ASN A 5 -2.65 29.75 -10.48
C ASN A 5 -2.58 28.37 -11.14
N ARG A 6 -1.93 27.41 -10.48
CA ARG A 6 -1.63 26.06 -11.02
C ARG A 6 -2.69 25.01 -10.64
N GLU A 7 -3.79 25.43 -10.01
CA GLU A 7 -4.82 24.54 -9.46
C GLU A 7 -5.90 24.14 -10.48
N THR A 8 -6.02 24.80 -11.64
CA THR A 8 -7.06 24.50 -12.64
C THR A 8 -6.65 23.50 -13.74
N ALA A 9 -5.36 23.22 -13.93
CA ALA A 9 -4.90 22.39 -15.05
C ALA A 9 -5.16 20.87 -14.89
N GLY A 10 -5.51 20.41 -13.68
CA GLY A 10 -5.74 18.99 -13.40
C GLY A 10 -7.20 18.55 -13.60
N ILE A 11 -8.15 19.39 -13.20
CA ILE A 11 -9.58 19.01 -13.18
C ILE A 11 -10.23 19.21 -14.56
N ASP A 12 -9.82 20.23 -15.32
CA ASP A 12 -10.49 20.60 -16.59
C ASP A 12 -10.09 19.74 -17.79
N ASN A 13 -8.98 18.98 -17.73
CA ASN A 13 -8.55 18.11 -18.84
C ASN A 13 -9.23 16.73 -18.86
N HIS A 14 -9.85 16.31 -17.75
CA HIS A 14 -10.54 15.01 -17.66
C HIS A 14 -11.88 15.01 -18.41
N THR A 15 -12.50 16.18 -18.53
CA THR A 15 -13.86 16.36 -19.06
C THR A 15 -13.95 16.43 -20.58
N GLU A 16 -12.87 16.82 -21.29
CA GLU A 16 -12.92 16.93 -22.77
C GLU A 16 -12.42 15.69 -23.53
N HIS A 17 -11.50 14.89 -22.96
CA HIS A 17 -10.87 13.77 -23.67
C HIS A 17 -11.07 12.39 -23.01
N GLY A 18 -11.68 12.33 -21.82
CA GLY A 18 -11.84 11.08 -21.06
C GLY A 18 -10.54 10.62 -20.40
N VAL A 19 -10.67 9.94 -19.26
CA VAL A 19 -9.55 9.48 -18.42
C VAL A 19 -8.59 8.55 -19.19
N ASP A 20 -9.15 7.70 -20.06
CA ASP A 20 -8.42 6.73 -20.86
C ASP A 20 -7.42 7.38 -21.83
N GLU A 21 -7.85 8.38 -22.61
CA GLU A 21 -6.97 9.10 -23.55
C GLU A 21 -5.90 9.94 -22.84
N TYR A 22 -6.24 10.49 -21.68
CA TYR A 22 -5.26 11.20 -20.85
C TYR A 22 -4.11 10.28 -20.46
N TYR A 23 -4.41 9.13 -19.84
CA TYR A 23 -3.37 8.23 -19.35
C TYR A 23 -2.63 7.48 -20.47
N LYS A 24 -3.26 7.21 -21.63
CA LYS A 24 -2.54 6.76 -22.82
C LYS A 24 -1.45 7.73 -23.26
N ARG A 25 -1.68 9.04 -23.12
CA ARG A 25 -0.73 10.08 -23.53
C ARG A 25 0.40 10.29 -22.52
N VAL A 26 0.09 10.28 -21.23
CA VAL A 26 1.05 10.68 -20.18
C VAL A 26 1.49 9.54 -19.25
N GLY A 27 0.91 8.35 -19.37
CA GLY A 27 1.07 7.24 -18.41
C GLY A 27 2.52 6.82 -18.19
N ALA A 28 3.35 6.84 -19.25
CA ALA A 28 4.75 6.47 -19.18
C ALA A 28 5.63 7.43 -18.35
N THR A 29 5.19 8.68 -18.15
CA THR A 29 5.94 9.71 -17.41
C THR A 29 5.15 10.31 -16.25
N TYR A 30 3.95 9.80 -15.97
CA TYR A 30 3.06 10.34 -14.96
C TYR A 30 3.72 10.43 -13.58
N ARG A 31 3.36 11.47 -12.83
CA ARG A 31 3.70 11.67 -11.43
C ARG A 31 2.49 12.22 -10.69
N ASN A 32 2.16 11.64 -9.54
CA ASN A 32 1.09 12.16 -8.70
C ASN A 32 1.61 13.39 -7.95
N PRO A 33 1.03 14.60 -8.17
CA PRO A 33 1.46 15.81 -7.46
C PRO A 33 1.18 15.75 -5.95
N HIS A 34 0.32 14.83 -5.50
CA HIS A 34 -0.04 14.63 -4.10
C HIS A 34 0.84 13.59 -3.38
N PHE A 35 1.99 13.21 -3.95
CA PHE A 35 2.89 12.23 -3.32
C PHE A 35 3.24 12.55 -1.85
N PRO A 36 3.52 13.81 -1.44
CA PRO A 36 3.77 14.13 -0.03
C PRO A 36 2.61 13.73 0.89
N GLY A 37 1.37 14.04 0.51
CA GLY A 37 0.18 13.68 1.29
C GLY A 37 -0.09 12.18 1.30
N VAL A 38 0.09 11.50 0.16
CA VAL A 38 0.04 10.03 0.06
C VAL A 38 1.01 9.38 1.04
N LYS A 39 2.27 9.85 1.03
CA LYS A 39 3.32 9.34 1.91
C LYS A 39 3.00 9.58 3.38
N SER A 40 2.61 10.81 3.76
CA SER A 40 2.26 11.14 5.15
C SER A 40 1.08 10.32 5.66
N CYS A 41 0.02 10.16 4.86
CA CYS A 41 -1.11 9.31 5.18
C CYS A 41 -0.72 7.84 5.40
N LEU A 42 0.07 7.27 4.48
CA LEU A 42 0.51 5.89 4.59
C LEU A 42 1.44 5.66 5.78
N TYR A 43 2.34 6.59 6.07
CA TYR A 43 3.18 6.51 7.27
C TYR A 43 2.33 6.51 8.55
N SER A 44 1.35 7.41 8.65
CA SER A 44 0.44 7.48 9.79
C SER A 44 -0.37 6.19 9.95
N TRP A 45 -0.92 5.66 8.85
CA TRP A 45 -1.63 4.38 8.85
C TRP A 45 -0.72 3.22 9.28
N LEU A 46 0.42 3.03 8.62
CA LEU A 46 1.32 1.90 8.86
C LEU A 46 1.94 1.94 10.25
N ASN A 47 2.28 3.13 10.78
CA ASN A 47 2.72 3.29 12.16
C ASN A 47 1.64 2.84 13.15
N ARG A 48 0.38 3.24 12.93
CA ARG A 48 -0.72 2.84 13.80
C ARG A 48 -0.98 1.34 13.70
N TRP A 49 -1.06 0.82 12.48
CA TRP A 49 -1.27 -0.60 12.18
C TRP A 49 -0.19 -1.47 12.82
N TRP A 50 1.08 -1.09 12.71
CA TRP A 50 2.20 -1.79 13.34
C TRP A 50 2.15 -1.73 14.86
N ARG A 51 1.88 -0.56 15.45
CA ARG A 51 1.78 -0.38 16.91
C ARG A 51 0.73 -1.28 17.55
N MET A 52 -0.37 -1.54 16.84
CA MET A 52 -1.45 -2.37 17.36
C MET A 52 -1.13 -3.86 17.41
N ARG A 53 0.06 -4.26 16.92
CA ARG A 53 0.54 -5.64 16.72
C ARG A 53 -0.45 -6.46 15.89
N GLN A 54 0.06 -7.05 14.81
CA GLN A 54 -0.75 -7.83 13.90
C GLN A 54 -0.29 -9.29 13.98
N PRO A 55 -0.89 -10.12 14.87
CA PRO A 55 -0.45 -11.50 15.07
C PRO A 55 -0.40 -12.32 13.78
N HIS A 56 -1.26 -11.96 12.81
CA HIS A 56 -1.33 -12.60 11.49
C HIS A 56 -0.11 -12.34 10.60
N VAL A 57 0.68 -11.30 10.88
CA VAL A 57 1.87 -10.93 10.11
C VAL A 57 3.14 -11.48 10.75
N GLU A 58 3.12 -11.70 12.07
CA GLU A 58 4.24 -12.27 12.82
C GLU A 58 4.55 -13.69 12.29
N GLY A 59 5.70 -13.84 11.61
CA GLY A 59 6.14 -15.12 11.04
C GLY A 59 5.51 -15.52 9.70
N LYS A 60 4.68 -14.68 9.07
CA LYS A 60 4.10 -14.90 7.73
C LYS A 60 4.67 -13.93 6.68
N LYS A 61 4.07 -13.87 5.48
CA LYS A 61 4.42 -12.91 4.41
C LYS A 61 3.66 -11.59 4.64
N PHE A 62 4.33 -10.45 4.46
CA PHE A 62 3.68 -9.15 4.40
C PHE A 62 3.44 -8.76 2.93
N GLN A 63 2.29 -9.16 2.38
CA GLN A 63 1.91 -8.84 1.01
C GLN A 63 1.08 -7.56 0.96
N VAL A 64 1.50 -6.62 0.12
CA VAL A 64 0.80 -5.36 -0.13
C VAL A 64 0.45 -5.29 -1.60
N PHE A 65 -0.83 -5.07 -1.91
CA PHE A 65 -1.29 -4.84 -3.26
C PHE A 65 -1.52 -3.35 -3.51
N ASP A 66 -0.61 -2.73 -4.28
CA ASP A 66 -0.76 -1.37 -4.81
C ASP A 66 -1.65 -1.42 -6.06
N MET A 67 -2.96 -1.24 -5.85
CA MET A 67 -3.99 -1.28 -6.89
C MET A 67 -4.18 0.11 -7.50
N ALA A 68 -4.03 0.22 -8.81
CA ALA A 68 -3.80 1.49 -9.49
C ALA A 68 -2.54 2.16 -8.93
N CYS A 69 -1.41 1.47 -9.11
CA CYS A 69 -0.12 1.84 -8.52
C CYS A 69 0.46 3.14 -9.07
N VAL A 70 -0.11 3.66 -10.17
CA VAL A 70 0.35 4.87 -10.82
C VAL A 70 1.88 4.79 -11.04
N SER A 71 2.67 5.78 -10.62
CA SER A 71 4.12 5.73 -10.76
C SER A 71 4.83 5.11 -9.55
N GLY A 72 4.08 4.55 -8.61
CA GLY A 72 4.57 3.83 -7.44
C GLY A 72 4.64 4.67 -6.16
N GLU A 73 3.87 5.75 -6.05
CA GLU A 73 3.82 6.58 -4.85
C GLU A 73 3.50 5.79 -3.57
N ALA A 74 2.46 4.96 -3.59
CA ALA A 74 2.08 4.14 -2.43
C ALA A 74 3.12 3.05 -2.16
N THR A 75 3.57 2.34 -3.20
CA THR A 75 4.68 1.38 -3.14
C THR A 75 5.92 1.96 -2.46
N LEU A 76 6.40 3.13 -2.90
CA LEU A 76 7.58 3.77 -2.30
C LEU A 76 7.34 4.14 -0.84
N ALA A 77 6.17 4.68 -0.51
CA ALA A 77 5.85 5.03 0.87
C ALA A 77 5.89 3.81 1.81
N VAL A 78 5.36 2.65 1.37
CA VAL A 78 5.40 1.39 2.14
C VAL A 78 6.84 0.90 2.34
N LEU A 79 7.64 0.89 1.27
CA LEU A 79 9.02 0.41 1.31
C LEU A 79 9.93 1.32 2.15
N GLU A 80 9.76 2.63 2.01
CA GLU A 80 10.49 3.62 2.81
C GLU A 80 10.08 3.53 4.28
N TRP A 81 8.78 3.42 4.59
CA TRP A 81 8.29 3.22 5.96
C TRP A 81 8.96 2.01 6.62
N TRP A 82 9.00 0.88 5.91
CA TRP A 82 9.64 -0.32 6.43
C TRP A 82 11.13 -0.11 6.66
N ARG A 83 11.86 0.43 5.67
CA ARG A 83 13.30 0.69 5.77
C ARG A 83 13.63 1.63 6.93
N ASP A 84 12.89 2.73 7.04
CA ASP A 84 13.11 3.75 8.05
C ASP A 84 12.80 3.18 9.45
N GLY A 85 11.75 2.36 9.59
CA GLY A 85 11.43 1.64 10.83
C GLY A 85 12.50 0.62 11.22
N ARG A 86 13.09 -0.11 10.26
CA ARG A 86 14.24 -1.00 10.51
C ARG A 86 15.48 -0.23 10.96
N ALA A 87 15.76 0.92 10.35
CA ALA A 87 16.86 1.78 10.75
C ALA A 87 16.67 2.30 12.18
N ALA A 88 15.45 2.73 12.52
CA ALA A 88 15.10 3.17 13.87
C ALA A 88 15.26 2.05 14.92
N PHE A 89 14.91 0.81 14.59
CA PHE A 89 15.13 -0.35 15.46
C PHE A 89 16.61 -0.61 15.73
N ASN A 90 17.44 -0.61 14.68
CA ASN A 90 18.88 -0.85 14.80
C ASN A 90 19.57 0.25 15.64
N ALA A 91 19.18 1.52 15.45
CA ALA A 91 19.71 2.63 16.24
C ALA A 91 19.42 2.46 17.74
N ARG A 92 18.19 2.05 18.11
CA ARG A 92 17.82 1.81 19.53
C ARG A 92 18.59 0.65 20.16
N GLN A 93 18.89 -0.40 19.40
CA GLN A 93 19.69 -1.53 19.89
C GLN A 93 21.17 -1.16 20.07
N GLY A 94 21.68 -0.23 19.26
CA GLY A 94 23.02 0.34 19.42
C GLY A 94 23.17 1.15 20.70
N SER A 95 22.21 2.05 20.99
CA SER A 95 22.22 2.87 22.22
C SER A 95 22.07 2.07 23.51
N ARG A 96 21.25 1.02 23.52
CA ARG A 96 21.07 0.13 24.70
C ARG A 96 22.32 -0.65 25.10
N LYS A 97 23.31 -0.79 24.22
CA LYS A 97 24.58 -1.43 24.55
C LYS A 97 25.61 -0.47 25.17
N GLY A 98 25.30 0.83 25.29
CA GLY A 98 26.24 1.86 25.72
C GLY A 98 25.82 2.75 26.89
N GLU A 99 24.57 2.71 27.36
CA GLU A 99 24.06 3.67 28.37
C GLU A 99 23.44 3.01 29.60
N SER A 100 23.74 3.60 30.76
CA SER A 100 23.17 3.32 32.08
C SER A 100 21.82 4.04 32.26
N SER A 101 21.08 3.62 33.28
CA SER A 101 19.63 3.68 33.53
C SER A 101 18.84 5.01 33.44
N ASP A 102 19.37 6.13 32.95
CA ASP A 102 18.75 7.45 33.24
C ASP A 102 17.97 8.12 32.09
N SER A 103 17.86 7.50 30.91
CA SER A 103 17.30 8.15 29.70
C SER A 103 15.81 7.87 29.42
N GLU A 104 15.12 7.05 30.22
CA GLU A 104 13.71 6.65 29.94
C GLU A 104 12.67 7.73 30.30
N GLU A 105 13.01 8.72 31.14
CA GLU A 105 12.06 9.74 31.62
C GLU A 105 11.78 10.87 30.61
N GLU A 106 12.72 11.24 29.72
CA GLU A 106 12.52 12.35 28.76
C GLU A 106 11.55 12.01 27.61
N ALA A 107 11.35 10.73 27.29
CA ALA A 107 10.46 10.33 26.19
C ALA A 107 8.96 10.49 26.53
N ALA A 108 8.62 10.60 27.82
CA ALA A 108 7.24 10.67 28.32
C ALA A 108 6.61 12.08 28.22
N HIS A 109 7.42 13.13 27.96
CA HIS A 109 6.96 14.53 27.96
C HIS A 109 6.68 15.13 26.57
N THR A 110 6.69 14.31 25.51
CA THR A 110 6.34 14.79 24.16
C THR A 110 4.84 14.69 23.90
N SER A 111 4.28 15.73 23.26
CA SER A 111 2.86 15.77 22.89
C SER A 111 2.43 14.50 22.11
N PRO A 112 1.21 13.96 22.35
CA PRO A 112 0.69 12.78 21.65
C PRO A 112 0.79 12.87 20.12
N ILE A 113 0.65 14.08 19.58
CA ILE A 113 0.76 14.37 18.14
C ILE A 113 2.18 14.12 17.63
N VAL A 114 3.20 14.51 18.41
CA VAL A 114 4.61 14.31 18.06
C VAL A 114 4.98 12.83 18.18
N GLN A 115 4.44 12.12 19.17
CA GLN A 115 4.64 10.67 19.32
C GLN A 115 3.98 9.85 18.19
N ALA A 116 2.79 10.23 17.73
CA ALA A 116 2.10 9.56 16.64
C ALA A 116 2.85 9.67 15.30
N ARG A 117 3.59 10.77 15.10
CA ARG A 117 4.39 11.03 13.89
C ARG A 117 5.80 10.46 13.94
N ARG A 118 6.26 9.93 15.09
CA ARG A 118 7.58 9.27 15.17
C ARG A 118 7.54 7.93 14.44
N ILE A 119 8.57 7.72 13.61
CA ILE A 119 8.83 6.43 12.95
C ILE A 119 8.86 5.34 14.01
N GLN A 120 7.96 4.37 13.89
CA GLN A 120 7.91 3.25 14.81
C GLN A 120 9.07 2.28 14.50
N PRO A 121 9.87 1.85 15.49
CA PRO A 121 10.86 0.81 15.27
C PRO A 121 10.18 -0.48 14.81
N ILE A 122 10.70 -1.04 13.73
CA ILE A 122 10.22 -2.30 13.16
C ILE A 122 11.25 -3.38 13.49
N GLY A 123 10.82 -4.40 14.23
CA GLY A 123 11.67 -5.50 14.65
C GLY A 123 12.01 -6.48 13.53
N PRO A 124 12.85 -7.49 13.82
CA PRO A 124 13.21 -8.54 12.87
C PRO A 124 12.05 -9.47 12.51
N ASP A 125 11.03 -9.53 13.36
CA ASP A 125 9.77 -10.27 13.21
C ASP A 125 8.88 -9.77 12.07
N MET A 126 9.02 -8.49 11.69
CA MET A 126 8.33 -7.93 10.55
C MET A 126 9.09 -8.24 9.25
N PRO A 127 8.53 -9.07 8.35
CA PRO A 127 9.15 -9.38 7.08
C PRO A 127 9.21 -8.15 6.17
N MET A 128 10.11 -8.16 5.21
CA MET A 128 10.15 -7.14 4.17
C MET A 128 8.87 -7.19 3.32
N PRO A 129 8.27 -6.03 2.97
CA PRO A 129 7.06 -5.99 2.15
C PRO A 129 7.27 -6.68 0.80
N CYS A 130 6.29 -7.47 0.40
CA CYS A 130 6.21 -8.13 -0.90
C CYS A 130 5.12 -7.41 -1.71
N ILE A 131 5.51 -6.71 -2.78
CA ILE A 131 4.63 -5.79 -3.49
C ILE A 131 3.99 -6.49 -4.69
N LEU A 132 2.66 -6.57 -4.68
CA LEU A 132 1.84 -6.78 -5.86
C LEU A 132 1.47 -5.41 -6.39
N ALA A 133 1.62 -5.16 -7.69
CA ALA A 133 1.27 -3.87 -8.28
C ALA A 133 0.47 -4.08 -9.57
N ALA A 134 -0.54 -3.25 -9.78
CA ALA A 134 -1.31 -3.24 -11.01
C ALA A 134 -1.72 -1.83 -11.39
N ASP A 135 -1.57 -1.50 -12.67
CA ASP A 135 -2.12 -0.30 -13.30
C ASP A 135 -2.17 -0.51 -14.82
N PRO A 136 -3.31 -0.27 -15.49
CA PRO A 136 -3.44 -0.52 -16.92
C PRO A 136 -2.70 0.51 -17.80
N TYR A 137 -2.17 1.60 -17.23
CA TYR A 137 -1.60 2.71 -18.01
C TYR A 137 -0.18 3.11 -17.60
N THR A 138 0.22 2.90 -16.35
CA THR A 138 1.45 3.51 -15.80
C THR A 138 2.58 2.52 -15.54
N GLU A 139 2.53 1.31 -16.09
CA GLU A 139 3.57 0.27 -15.93
C GLU A 139 4.99 0.83 -16.14
N GLN A 140 5.23 1.56 -17.23
CA GLN A 140 6.54 2.13 -17.53
C GLN A 140 6.98 3.18 -16.50
N ALA A 141 6.07 4.07 -16.06
CA ALA A 141 6.39 5.09 -15.05
C ALA A 141 6.68 4.45 -13.70
N PHE A 142 5.92 3.41 -13.33
CA PHE A 142 6.10 2.61 -12.13
C PHE A 142 7.46 1.92 -12.14
N HIS A 143 7.77 1.18 -13.20
CA HIS A 143 9.03 0.45 -13.31
C HIS A 143 10.23 1.39 -13.27
N THR A 144 10.19 2.50 -14.02
CA THR A 144 11.28 3.49 -14.04
C THR A 144 11.58 4.06 -12.65
N ARG A 145 10.56 4.22 -11.81
CA ARG A 145 10.69 4.86 -10.50
C ARG A 145 11.02 3.88 -9.37
N THR A 146 10.44 2.69 -9.40
CA THR A 146 10.52 1.72 -8.30
C THR A 146 11.50 0.59 -8.57
N SER A 147 11.86 0.37 -9.84
CA SER A 147 12.55 -0.83 -10.32
C SER A 147 11.77 -2.13 -10.05
N LEU A 148 10.45 -2.05 -9.81
CA LEU A 148 9.56 -3.19 -9.60
C LEU A 148 8.62 -3.37 -10.80
N TYR A 149 7.99 -4.55 -10.88
CA TYR A 149 7.03 -4.87 -11.93
C TYR A 149 5.60 -4.55 -11.49
N ALA A 150 4.79 -4.03 -12.42
CA ALA A 150 3.34 -3.85 -12.27
C ALA A 150 2.62 -4.55 -13.43
N HIS A 151 1.52 -5.24 -13.14
CA HIS A 151 0.72 -5.86 -14.19
C HIS A 151 -0.24 -4.85 -14.82
N PRO A 152 -0.50 -4.93 -16.12
CA PRO A 152 -1.46 -4.06 -16.80
C PRO A 152 -2.91 -4.54 -16.56
N LEU A 153 -3.31 -4.69 -15.29
CA LEU A 153 -4.67 -5.10 -14.93
C LEU A 153 -5.55 -3.88 -14.64
N SER A 154 -6.74 -3.86 -15.23
CA SER A 154 -7.77 -2.87 -14.94
C SER A 154 -8.58 -3.24 -13.68
N PHE A 155 -9.41 -2.31 -13.19
CA PHE A 155 -10.39 -2.63 -12.14
C PHE A 155 -11.36 -3.74 -12.54
N LYS A 156 -11.72 -3.82 -13.83
CA LYS A 156 -12.60 -4.88 -14.34
C LYS A 156 -11.91 -6.24 -14.25
N ASP A 157 -10.64 -6.32 -14.65
CA ASP A 157 -9.84 -7.54 -14.55
C ASP A 157 -9.78 -8.04 -13.10
N ILE A 158 -9.57 -7.13 -12.15
CA ILE A 158 -9.49 -7.45 -10.72
C ILE A 158 -10.85 -7.90 -10.18
N ALA A 159 -11.94 -7.23 -10.58
CA ALA A 159 -13.31 -7.62 -10.23
C ALA A 159 -13.70 -9.00 -10.80
N GLU A 160 -13.09 -9.41 -11.91
CA GLU A 160 -13.23 -10.76 -12.50
C GLU A 160 -12.28 -11.79 -11.86
N GLY A 161 -11.57 -11.41 -10.79
CA GLY A 161 -10.75 -12.29 -9.97
C GLY A 161 -9.27 -12.36 -10.36
N LYS A 162 -8.83 -11.60 -11.38
CA LYS A 162 -7.40 -11.55 -11.74
C LYS A 162 -6.61 -10.79 -10.68
N LEU A 163 -5.45 -11.32 -10.31
CA LEU A 163 -4.49 -10.65 -9.43
C LEU A 163 -3.10 -10.65 -10.06
N PRO A 164 -2.21 -9.71 -9.68
CA PRO A 164 -0.80 -9.76 -10.06
C PRO A 164 -0.16 -11.10 -9.68
N GLU A 165 0.45 -11.79 -10.65
CA GLU A 165 1.06 -13.12 -10.44
C GLU A 165 2.49 -13.03 -9.89
N ILE A 166 3.15 -11.91 -10.19
CA ILE A 166 4.52 -11.59 -9.77
C ILE A 166 4.47 -10.64 -8.59
N ALA A 167 5.01 -11.10 -7.46
CA ALA A 167 5.28 -10.24 -6.32
C ALA A 167 6.74 -9.78 -6.36
N SER A 168 6.92 -8.46 -6.32
CA SER A 168 8.22 -7.81 -6.42
C SER A 168 8.79 -7.47 -5.04
N LYS A 169 10.11 -7.58 -4.91
CA LYS A 169 10.88 -7.21 -3.72
C LYS A 169 12.01 -6.25 -4.12
N PRO A 170 12.34 -5.23 -3.31
CA PRO A 170 13.48 -4.37 -3.59
C PRO A 170 14.80 -5.16 -3.70
N VAL A 171 15.65 -4.81 -4.65
CA VAL A 171 16.98 -5.39 -4.82
C VAL A 171 17.85 -5.04 -3.60
N GLY A 172 18.49 -6.04 -2.98
CA GLY A 172 19.30 -5.88 -1.76
C GLY A 172 18.67 -6.42 -0.47
N ALA A 173 17.51 -7.06 -0.56
CA ALA A 173 16.89 -7.76 0.57
C ALA A 173 17.82 -8.85 1.16
N PRO A 174 17.88 -9.02 2.50
CA PRO A 174 18.61 -10.13 3.10
C PRO A 174 18.09 -11.45 2.55
N LYS A 175 18.97 -12.25 1.92
CA LYS A 175 18.62 -13.61 1.51
C LYS A 175 18.36 -14.43 2.78
N PRO A 176 17.23 -15.16 2.89
CA PRO A 176 17.15 -16.23 3.87
C PRO A 176 18.23 -17.26 3.53
N ASN A 177 19.02 -17.66 4.53
CA ASN A 177 20.12 -18.61 4.38
C ASN A 177 19.62 -19.95 3.81
N ASN A 178 19.75 -20.17 2.51
CA ASN A 178 19.77 -21.50 1.91
C ASN A 178 20.76 -21.51 0.74
N PRO A 179 21.55 -22.59 0.56
CA PRO A 179 22.57 -22.65 -0.47
C PRO A 179 21.97 -22.79 -1.88
N PRO A 180 22.60 -22.23 -2.92
CA PRO A 180 22.04 -22.22 -4.27
C PRO A 180 22.34 -23.54 -5.01
N GLU A 181 21.29 -24.18 -5.54
CA GLU A 181 21.43 -25.07 -6.70
C GLU A 181 21.57 -24.22 -7.97
N ILE A 182 22.61 -24.52 -8.75
CA ILE A 182 22.99 -23.85 -9.98
C ILE A 182 22.29 -24.58 -11.14
N SER A 183 21.59 -23.85 -12.00
CA SER A 183 21.34 -24.26 -13.38
C SER A 183 21.40 -23.03 -14.29
N PRO A 184 22.08 -23.11 -15.45
CA PRO A 184 22.45 -21.94 -16.23
C PRO A 184 21.40 -21.58 -17.31
N GLU A 185 21.50 -20.33 -17.76
CA GLU A 185 20.91 -19.74 -18.99
C GLU A 185 19.49 -19.15 -18.92
N SER A 186 19.41 -17.86 -18.57
CA SER A 186 18.98 -16.81 -19.55
C SER A 186 19.23 -15.42 -18.97
N SER A 187 20.26 -14.77 -19.49
CA SER A 187 20.66 -13.41 -19.15
C SER A 187 19.67 -12.39 -19.71
N LEU A 188 19.01 -11.62 -18.83
CA LEU A 188 18.74 -10.17 -18.92
C LEU A 188 17.95 -9.74 -17.65
N HIS A 189 18.60 -8.94 -16.79
CA HIS A 189 18.04 -8.15 -15.68
C HIS A 189 17.48 -8.86 -14.43
N GLY A 190 18.38 -9.25 -13.51
CA GLY A 190 18.48 -8.67 -12.16
C GLY A 190 17.33 -8.74 -11.12
N HIS A 191 16.25 -9.50 -11.31
CA HIS A 191 15.15 -9.56 -10.32
C HIS A 191 14.96 -10.94 -9.70
N SER A 192 14.80 -11.00 -8.37
CA SER A 192 14.24 -12.19 -7.70
C SER A 192 12.72 -12.14 -7.81
N SER A 193 12.21 -12.57 -8.96
CA SER A 193 10.77 -12.76 -9.18
C SER A 193 10.32 -14.00 -8.41
N LEU A 194 9.42 -13.83 -7.45
CA LEU A 194 8.69 -14.94 -6.88
C LEU A 194 7.41 -15.10 -7.71
N THR A 195 7.43 -15.99 -8.70
CA THR A 195 6.19 -16.40 -9.35
C THR A 195 5.34 -17.11 -8.30
N LEU A 196 4.09 -16.67 -8.08
CA LEU A 196 3.11 -17.47 -7.35
C LEU A 196 2.74 -18.69 -8.20
N ARG A 197 3.62 -19.69 -8.31
CA ARG A 197 3.25 -20.97 -8.91
C ARG A 197 2.62 -21.84 -7.83
N SER A 198 1.33 -22.09 -8.02
CA SER A 198 0.59 -23.22 -7.45
C SER A 198 1.42 -24.49 -7.67
N THR A 199 2.08 -24.97 -6.61
CA THR A 199 2.71 -26.28 -6.62
C THR A 199 1.60 -27.31 -6.72
N THR A 200 1.51 -27.95 -7.88
CA THR A 200 0.74 -29.18 -8.07
C THR A 200 1.32 -30.28 -7.17
N SER A 201 0.88 -30.28 -5.92
CA SER A 201 0.95 -31.42 -5.02
C SER A 201 -0.40 -31.52 -4.33
N SER A 202 -1.18 -32.49 -4.79
CA SER A 202 -2.45 -32.92 -4.22
C SER A 202 -2.35 -33.11 -2.70
N SER A 203 -2.91 -32.20 -1.91
CA SER A 203 -3.68 -32.45 -0.67
C SER A 203 -3.83 -31.18 0.19
N SER A 204 -5.05 -31.01 0.71
CA SER A 204 -5.55 -29.98 1.63
C SER A 204 -5.92 -28.62 1.04
N SER A 205 -7.09 -28.14 1.47
CA SER A 205 -7.82 -26.95 1.08
C SER A 205 -6.97 -25.66 1.08
N GLY A 206 -6.68 -25.14 -0.11
CA GLY A 206 -7.15 -23.82 -0.55
C GLY A 206 -6.81 -22.55 0.23
N ASP A 207 -5.78 -22.52 1.08
CA ASP A 207 -5.29 -21.25 1.64
C ASP A 207 -4.58 -20.45 0.54
N LEU A 208 -5.33 -19.65 -0.21
CA LEU A 208 -4.75 -18.51 -0.93
C LEU A 208 -4.11 -17.61 0.13
N ASP A 209 -2.84 -17.23 -0.06
CA ASP A 209 -2.17 -16.26 0.82
C ASP A 209 -3.00 -14.97 0.83
N ILE A 210 -3.64 -14.68 1.97
CA ILE A 210 -4.41 -13.45 2.19
C ILE A 210 -3.50 -12.25 2.01
N ILE A 211 -3.91 -11.32 1.16
CA ILE A 211 -3.25 -10.03 0.98
C ILE A 211 -3.47 -9.22 2.26
N GLU A 212 -2.37 -8.77 2.87
CA GLU A 212 -2.47 -8.05 4.12
C GLU A 212 -3.17 -6.70 3.93
N MET A 213 -2.82 -5.95 2.88
CA MET A 213 -3.54 -4.73 2.54
C MET A 213 -3.55 -4.44 1.04
N VAL A 214 -4.70 -3.98 0.55
CA VAL A 214 -4.87 -3.37 -0.77
C VAL A 214 -4.86 -1.87 -0.59
N ILE A 215 -3.99 -1.17 -1.31
CA ILE A 215 -3.91 0.29 -1.33
C ILE A 215 -4.42 0.76 -2.69
N CYS A 216 -5.37 1.69 -2.70
CA CYS A 216 -5.82 2.36 -3.91
C CYS A 216 -5.68 3.87 -3.76
N SER A 217 -4.81 4.47 -4.57
CA SER A 217 -4.53 5.91 -4.51
C SER A 217 -5.09 6.64 -5.73
N PHE A 218 -5.94 7.63 -5.48
CA PHE A 218 -6.46 8.57 -6.50
C PHE A 218 -7.16 7.91 -7.71
N ALA A 219 -7.67 6.68 -7.58
CA ALA A 219 -8.22 5.95 -8.73
C ALA A 219 -9.59 5.31 -8.48
N LEU A 220 -9.98 4.98 -7.24
CA LEU A 220 -11.23 4.26 -6.99
C LEU A 220 -12.48 5.05 -7.46
N HIS A 221 -12.41 6.38 -7.50
CA HIS A 221 -13.49 7.25 -7.95
C HIS A 221 -13.70 7.26 -9.47
N LEU A 222 -12.77 6.66 -10.23
CA LEU A 222 -12.89 6.49 -11.66
C LEU A 222 -13.93 5.42 -12.03
N ILE A 223 -14.35 4.60 -11.05
CA ILE A 223 -15.42 3.62 -11.22
C ILE A 223 -16.77 4.30 -10.95
N GLU A 224 -17.40 4.81 -12.00
CA GLU A 224 -18.63 5.58 -11.89
C GLU A 224 -19.85 4.73 -11.59
N LYS A 225 -19.88 3.48 -12.09
CA LYS A 225 -21.02 2.58 -11.93
C LYS A 225 -20.97 1.88 -10.57
N PRO A 226 -21.98 2.05 -9.70
CA PRO A 226 -22.00 1.39 -8.40
C PRO A 226 -21.90 -0.13 -8.46
N SER A 227 -22.43 -0.77 -9.51
CA SER A 227 -22.35 -2.22 -9.69
C SER A 227 -20.93 -2.71 -9.99
N GLU A 228 -20.16 -1.95 -10.77
CA GLU A 228 -18.76 -2.27 -11.09
C GLU A 228 -17.88 -2.06 -9.85
N LEU A 229 -18.14 -0.99 -9.09
CA LEU A 229 -17.46 -0.72 -7.83
C LEU A 229 -17.77 -1.80 -6.78
N PHE A 230 -19.03 -2.23 -6.68
CA PHE A 230 -19.43 -3.34 -5.83
C PHE A 230 -18.69 -4.63 -6.19
N ALA A 231 -18.67 -4.99 -7.48
CA ALA A 231 -18.01 -6.21 -7.94
C ALA A 231 -16.52 -6.21 -7.57
N LEU A 232 -15.81 -5.10 -7.82
CA LEU A 232 -14.41 -4.94 -7.42
C LEU A 232 -14.22 -5.10 -5.90
N LEU A 233 -15.00 -4.36 -5.11
CA LEU A 233 -14.82 -4.33 -3.66
C LEU A 233 -15.16 -5.67 -3.02
N TRP A 234 -16.22 -6.34 -3.50
CA TRP A 234 -16.56 -7.68 -3.05
C TRP A 234 -15.43 -8.66 -3.34
N GLU A 235 -14.90 -8.65 -4.56
CA GLU A 235 -13.85 -9.56 -4.99
C GLU A 235 -12.51 -9.33 -4.26
N LEU A 236 -12.24 -8.09 -3.84
CA LEU A 236 -11.09 -7.78 -2.98
C LEU A 236 -11.32 -8.22 -1.54
N SER A 237 -12.55 -8.12 -1.02
CA SER A 237 -12.85 -8.45 0.38
C SER A 237 -12.59 -9.92 0.69
N THR A 238 -12.75 -10.82 -0.28
CA THR A 238 -12.48 -12.26 -0.11
C THR A 238 -10.99 -12.61 -0.13
N LYS A 239 -10.13 -11.66 -0.51
CA LYS A 239 -8.68 -11.89 -0.70
C LYS A 239 -7.79 -11.02 0.16
N ALA A 240 -8.32 -9.95 0.75
CA ALA A 240 -7.52 -8.96 1.46
C ALA A 240 -8.11 -8.61 2.82
N ARG A 241 -7.23 -8.39 3.81
CA ARG A 241 -7.63 -8.05 5.18
C ARG A 241 -7.97 -6.58 5.36
N TRP A 242 -7.19 -5.71 4.73
CA TRP A 242 -7.36 -4.26 4.77
C TRP A 242 -7.51 -3.66 3.38
N LEU A 243 -8.40 -2.67 3.26
CA LEU A 243 -8.49 -1.78 2.11
C LEU A 243 -8.15 -0.36 2.57
N VAL A 244 -7.17 0.26 1.92
CA VAL A 244 -6.71 1.62 2.21
C VAL A 244 -6.96 2.49 0.98
N VAL A 245 -7.87 3.45 1.10
CA VAL A 245 -8.26 4.35 0.01
C VAL A 245 -7.70 5.74 0.29
N LEU A 246 -6.84 6.21 -0.62
CA LEU A 246 -6.25 7.55 -0.59
C LEU A 246 -6.91 8.41 -1.67
N ALA A 247 -7.55 9.51 -1.29
CA ALA A 247 -8.25 10.38 -2.24
C ALA A 247 -8.25 11.84 -1.79
N PRO A 248 -8.36 12.82 -2.72
CA PRO A 248 -8.46 14.23 -2.36
C PRO A 248 -9.88 14.62 -1.92
N HIS A 249 -10.83 13.67 -1.99
CA HIS A 249 -12.25 13.88 -1.74
C HIS A 249 -12.91 12.61 -1.20
N ASN A 250 -14.14 12.73 -0.72
CA ASN A 250 -14.89 11.65 -0.08
C ASN A 250 -15.48 10.60 -1.04
N ARG A 251 -15.20 10.67 -2.35
CA ARG A 251 -15.67 9.68 -3.33
C ARG A 251 -14.64 8.57 -3.60
N PRO A 252 -15.08 7.36 -4.00
CA PRO A 252 -16.48 6.93 -4.01
C PRO A 252 -16.99 6.61 -2.58
N GLU A 253 -18.30 6.50 -2.44
CA GLU A 253 -18.97 6.04 -1.22
C GLU A 253 -19.06 4.51 -1.23
N ILE A 254 -18.50 3.87 -0.19
CA ILE A 254 -18.60 2.41 0.01
C ILE A 254 -19.78 2.15 0.93
N LYS A 255 -20.69 1.26 0.53
CA LYS A 255 -21.93 0.97 1.25
C LYS A 255 -21.79 -0.24 2.16
N ASP A 256 -22.65 -0.31 3.18
CA ASP A 256 -22.80 -1.51 4.00
C ASP A 256 -23.13 -2.74 3.13
N GLY A 257 -22.59 -3.89 3.54
CA GLY A 257 -22.78 -5.16 2.82
C GLY A 257 -21.87 -5.35 1.60
N TRP A 258 -20.94 -4.44 1.32
CA TRP A 258 -20.00 -4.55 0.20
C TRP A 258 -18.70 -5.32 0.55
N GLY A 259 -18.72 -6.09 1.65
CA GLY A 259 -17.60 -6.89 2.12
C GLY A 259 -16.60 -6.17 3.02
N TRP A 260 -16.87 -4.91 3.37
CA TRP A 260 -15.97 -4.06 4.15
C TRP A 260 -16.72 -3.38 5.30
N CYS A 261 -16.05 -3.17 6.44
CA CYS A 261 -16.48 -2.23 7.47
C CYS A 261 -15.46 -1.10 7.60
N LYS A 262 -15.93 0.13 7.86
CA LYS A 262 -15.05 1.28 8.04
C LYS A 262 -14.32 1.17 9.38
N TRP A 263 -13.05 1.52 9.40
CA TRP A 263 -12.20 1.40 10.57
C TRP A 263 -11.76 2.76 11.09
N ASP A 264 -12.05 3.03 12.36
CA ASP A 264 -11.52 4.18 13.07
C ASP A 264 -10.08 3.90 13.48
N VAL A 265 -9.13 4.60 12.86
CA VAL A 265 -7.69 4.43 13.09
C VAL A 265 -7.28 4.99 14.46
N GLU A 266 -8.02 5.94 15.02
CA GLU A 266 -7.74 6.55 16.32
C GLU A 266 -8.16 5.63 17.46
N THR A 267 -9.40 5.16 17.47
CA THR A 267 -9.93 4.27 18.51
C THR A 267 -9.59 2.80 18.27
N TRP A 268 -9.18 2.45 17.05
CA TRP A 268 -8.94 1.08 16.60
C TRP A 268 -10.17 0.19 16.72
N SER A 269 -11.31 0.68 16.22
CA SER A 269 -12.58 -0.03 16.23
C SER A 269 -13.36 0.19 14.94
N GLU A 270 -14.37 -0.63 14.71
CA GLU A 270 -15.34 -0.40 13.63
C GLU A 270 -16.13 0.90 13.88
N CYS A 271 -16.39 1.64 12.81
CA CYS A 271 -17.24 2.83 12.81
C CYS A 271 -18.23 2.77 11.63
N ARG A 272 -19.22 3.68 11.60
CA ARG A 272 -20.22 3.65 10.52
C ARG A 272 -19.60 4.14 9.22
N MET A 273 -20.04 3.59 8.09
CA MET A 273 -19.57 3.98 6.76
C MET A 273 -19.67 5.49 6.47
N SER A 274 -20.72 6.13 7.01
CA SER A 274 -20.99 7.57 6.86
C SER A 274 -20.10 8.47 7.72
N ASP A 275 -19.46 7.94 8.77
CA ASP A 275 -18.77 8.75 9.77
C ASP A 275 -17.41 9.18 9.22
N SER A 276 -17.05 10.45 9.31
CA SER A 276 -15.69 10.91 8.98
C SER A 276 -14.67 10.66 10.11
N VAL A 277 -15.09 10.00 11.19
CA VAL A 277 -14.24 9.73 12.36
C VAL A 277 -13.16 8.70 12.02
N GLY A 278 -11.96 8.91 12.55
CA GLY A 278 -10.83 8.02 12.35
C GLY A 278 -10.22 8.03 10.93
N GLU A 279 -10.67 8.92 10.04
CA GLU A 279 -9.99 9.19 8.77
C GLU A 279 -8.70 10.00 9.03
N LEU A 280 -7.61 9.65 8.36
CA LEU A 280 -6.39 10.45 8.41
C LEU A 280 -6.44 11.50 7.29
N LEU A 281 -6.04 12.74 7.60
CA LEU A 281 -5.97 13.83 6.63
C LEU A 281 -4.58 14.48 6.66
N GLU A 282 -3.81 14.32 5.58
CA GLU A 282 -2.49 14.92 5.43
C GLU A 282 -2.37 15.55 4.03
N ASP A 283 -1.92 16.81 3.93
CA ASP A 283 -1.76 17.56 2.68
C ASP A 283 -2.95 17.46 1.70
N ARG A 284 -4.19 17.60 2.23
CA ARG A 284 -5.46 17.47 1.48
C ARG A 284 -5.73 16.06 0.93
N VAL A 285 -5.03 15.04 1.42
CA VAL A 285 -5.27 13.63 1.10
C VAL A 285 -5.99 12.97 2.26
N HIS A 286 -7.18 12.45 1.99
CA HIS A 286 -7.93 11.62 2.93
C HIS A 286 -7.47 10.17 2.80
N CYS A 287 -7.12 9.56 3.92
CA CYS A 287 -6.87 8.13 4.06
C CYS A 287 -8.04 7.49 4.80
N ARG A 288 -8.80 6.67 4.07
CA ARG A 288 -9.92 5.91 4.61
C ARG A 288 -9.54 4.45 4.65
N VAL A 289 -9.70 3.83 5.81
CA VAL A 289 -9.30 2.45 6.06
C VAL A 289 -10.54 1.62 6.30
N TYR A 290 -10.55 0.44 5.69
CA TYR A 290 -11.63 -0.52 5.84
C TYR A 290 -11.04 -1.90 6.15
N ARG A 291 -11.75 -2.64 7.00
CA ARG A 291 -11.43 -4.03 7.33
C ARG A 291 -12.38 -4.95 6.58
N SER A 292 -11.87 -6.04 6.04
CA SER A 292 -12.71 -7.03 5.37
C SER A 292 -13.64 -7.74 6.36
N LEU A 293 -14.84 -8.06 5.88
CA LEU A 293 -15.82 -8.91 6.57
C LEU A 293 -15.74 -10.38 6.14
N ASN A 294 -14.92 -10.69 5.13
CA ASN A 294 -14.82 -12.00 4.50
C ASN A 294 -13.49 -12.72 4.77
N VAL A 295 -12.61 -12.12 5.60
CA VAL A 295 -11.25 -12.60 5.95
C VAL A 295 -10.96 -12.38 7.43
#